data_AF-A0A924TK12-F1
#
_entry.id   AF-A0A924TK12-F1
#
_cell.length_a   1.000
_cell.length_b   1.000
_cell.length_c   1.000
_cell.angle_alpha   90.00
_cell.angle_beta   90.00
_cell.angle_gamma   90.00
#
_symmetry.space_group_name_H-M   'P 1'
#
loop_
_entity.id
_entity.type
_entity.pdbx_description
1 polymer ?
#
loop_
_entity_poly.entity_id
_entity_poly.type
_entity_poly.pdbx_seq_one_letter_code
_entity_poly.pdbx_strand_id
1 'polypeptide(L)'
;MVTEARAADLIVTGVAHGDLFDASRAVNTGGLIMQAGRPVLTVPSVPDASMTASQNLQLDHALVAWKDTREARRASADALPLLRQASAVSVVEIADETDLSAAHMRVVDVVQWLRRHDIKAQGSAQQSVGNEAMALHTVARERGADVIVAGAYGHSRLREWVLGGVTRDLLLSANRCSFVSH
;
A
#
# COMPACT_ATOMS: atom_id res chain seq x y z
N MET A 1 1.14 20.99 5.79
CA MET A 1 1.03 19.52 5.95
C MET A 1 2.26 18.92 6.63
N VAL A 2 3.48 19.05 6.11
CA VAL A 2 4.66 18.42 6.73
C VAL A 2 4.93 18.91 8.16
N THR A 3 4.79 20.21 8.45
CA THR A 3 4.93 20.72 9.83
C THR A 3 3.90 20.14 10.78
N GLU A 4 2.64 20.04 10.33
CA GLU A 4 1.53 19.50 11.13
C GLU A 4 1.65 17.99 11.37
N ALA A 5 2.33 17.27 10.46
CA ALA A 5 2.57 15.82 10.60
C ALA A 5 3.37 15.45 11.86
N ARG A 6 4.03 16.42 12.51
CA ARG A 6 4.70 16.21 13.80
C ARG A 6 3.73 15.77 14.89
N ALA A 7 2.49 16.25 14.84
CA ALA A 7 1.45 15.99 15.82
C ALA A 7 0.36 15.02 15.31
N ALA A 8 0.61 14.31 14.21
CA ALA A 8 -0.32 13.36 13.62
C ALA A 8 0.28 11.95 13.53
N ASP A 9 -0.56 10.94 13.69
CA ASP A 9 -0.17 9.54 13.52
C ASP A 9 -0.39 9.03 12.08
N LEU A 10 -1.33 9.64 11.34
CA LEU A 10 -1.72 9.27 9.99
C LEU A 10 -2.12 10.52 9.20
N ILE A 11 -1.75 10.57 7.92
CA ILE A 11 -2.22 11.59 6.98
C ILE A 11 -3.20 10.95 6.00
N VAL A 12 -4.39 11.52 5.85
CA VAL A 12 -5.40 11.05 4.89
C VAL A 12 -5.53 12.08 3.76
N THR A 13 -5.46 11.63 2.50
CA THR A 13 -5.58 12.51 1.33
C THR A 13 -6.33 11.82 0.19
N GLY A 14 -7.01 12.61 -0.64
CA GLY A 14 -7.56 12.12 -1.90
C GLY A 14 -6.46 11.84 -2.93
N VAL A 15 -6.74 10.99 -3.92
CA VAL A 15 -5.92 10.84 -5.13
C VAL A 15 -6.31 11.94 -6.12
N ALA A 16 -5.37 12.83 -6.46
CA ALA A 16 -5.61 13.87 -7.47
C ALA A 16 -5.91 13.23 -8.84
N HIS A 17 -7.09 13.53 -9.38
CA HIS A 17 -7.47 13.20 -10.76
C HIS A 17 -7.44 14.49 -11.59
N GLY A 18 -6.55 14.57 -12.58
CA GLY A 18 -6.49 15.70 -13.51
C GLY A 18 -5.06 16.13 -13.83
N ASP A 19 -4.92 16.80 -14.98
CA ASP A 19 -3.68 17.24 -15.62
C ASP A 19 -2.61 17.72 -14.63
N LEU A 20 -1.35 17.41 -14.96
CA LEU A 20 -0.12 17.94 -14.33
C LEU A 20 -0.08 19.49 -14.24
N PHE A 21 -1.07 20.18 -14.82
CA PHE A 21 -1.20 21.63 -14.90
C PHE A 21 -2.35 22.24 -14.06
N ASP A 22 -3.24 21.48 -13.42
CA ASP A 22 -4.14 22.05 -12.38
C ASP A 22 -3.45 21.98 -11.00
N ALA A 23 -2.35 22.74 -10.90
CA ALA A 23 -1.45 22.78 -9.76
C ALA A 23 -2.04 23.50 -8.52
N SER A 24 -3.30 23.93 -8.57
CA SER A 24 -3.90 24.76 -7.52
C SER A 24 -4.50 23.95 -6.36
N ARG A 25 -4.77 22.64 -6.55
CA ARG A 25 -5.48 21.81 -5.56
C ARG A 25 -4.92 20.41 -5.33
N ALA A 26 -3.98 19.93 -6.14
CA ALA A 26 -3.42 18.60 -6.00
C ALA A 26 -2.30 18.57 -4.94
N VAL A 27 -2.49 17.81 -3.87
CA VAL A 27 -1.40 17.50 -2.92
C VAL A 27 -0.33 16.72 -3.66
N ASN A 28 0.94 17.16 -3.58
CA ASN A 28 2.06 16.36 -4.06
C ASN A 28 2.25 15.15 -3.12
N THR A 29 1.48 14.09 -3.36
CA THR A 29 1.45 12.88 -2.53
C THR A 29 2.82 12.22 -2.44
N GLY A 30 3.61 12.23 -3.51
CA GLY A 30 4.98 11.70 -3.50
C GLY A 30 5.89 12.48 -2.55
N GLY A 31 5.91 13.81 -2.66
CA GLY A 31 6.65 14.67 -1.74
C GLY A 31 6.17 14.55 -0.29
N LEU A 32 4.85 14.40 -0.10
CA LEU A 32 4.25 14.18 1.22
C LEU A 32 4.75 12.87 1.85
N ILE A 33 4.70 11.75 1.12
CA ILE A 33 5.18 10.45 1.60
C ILE A 33 6.67 10.52 1.99
N MET A 34 7.48 11.20 1.19
CA MET A 34 8.92 11.29 1.44
C MET A 34 9.29 12.24 2.60
N GLN A 35 8.48 13.26 2.88
CA GLN A 35 8.83 14.33 3.84
C GLN A 35 8.03 14.30 5.14
N ALA A 36 6.85 13.68 5.16
CA ALA A 36 5.95 13.72 6.33
C ALA A 36 6.48 12.93 7.53
N GLY A 37 7.27 11.88 7.30
CA GLY A 37 7.70 10.96 8.37
C GLY A 37 6.54 10.20 9.04
N ARG A 38 5.35 10.23 8.42
CA ARG A 38 4.11 9.60 8.86
C ARG A 38 3.51 8.78 7.72
N PRO A 39 2.79 7.70 8.04
CA PRO A 39 2.05 6.97 7.02
C PRO A 39 1.02 7.88 6.33
N VAL A 40 0.78 7.60 5.05
CA VAL A 40 -0.22 8.28 4.23
C VAL A 40 -1.25 7.27 3.75
N LEU A 41 -2.52 7.53 4.04
CA LEU A 41 -3.67 6.81 3.50
C LEU A 41 -4.26 7.62 2.35
N THR A 42 -4.15 7.12 1.12
CA THR A 42 -4.81 7.70 -0.04
C THR A 42 -6.20 7.11 -0.21
N VAL A 43 -7.20 7.97 -0.34
CA VAL A 43 -8.59 7.60 -0.57
C VAL A 43 -8.96 7.95 -2.03
N PRO A 44 -9.52 7.01 -2.81
CA PRO A 44 -9.92 7.28 -4.19
C PRO A 44 -11.05 8.31 -4.26
N SER A 45 -10.99 9.19 -5.27
CA SER A 45 -11.95 10.29 -5.47
C SER A 45 -13.22 9.87 -6.21
N VAL A 46 -13.21 8.72 -6.89
CA VAL A 46 -14.35 8.21 -7.66
C VAL A 46 -14.81 6.89 -7.04
N PRO A 47 -16.06 6.80 -6.57
CA PRO A 47 -16.66 5.51 -6.33
C PRO A 47 -16.75 4.78 -7.67
N ASP A 48 -16.24 3.56 -7.77
CA ASP A 48 -16.66 2.62 -8.82
C ASP A 48 -18.20 2.67 -8.94
N ALA A 49 -18.80 2.40 -10.10
CA ALA A 49 -20.27 2.39 -10.22
C ALA A 49 -20.93 1.33 -9.30
N SER A 50 -20.13 0.43 -8.71
CA SER A 50 -20.45 -0.52 -7.64
C SER A 50 -20.34 0.08 -6.21
N MET A 51 -19.61 1.17 -6.04
CA MET A 51 -19.43 1.89 -4.78
C MET A 51 -20.48 3.00 -4.71
N THR A 52 -21.57 2.74 -4.00
CA THR A 52 -22.52 3.80 -3.66
C THR A 52 -21.83 4.84 -2.79
N ALA A 53 -22.16 6.12 -3.00
CA ALA A 53 -21.57 7.31 -2.38
C ALA A 53 -21.75 7.43 -0.84
N SER A 54 -21.87 6.32 -0.13
CA SER A 54 -22.09 6.25 1.31
C SER A 54 -21.58 4.93 1.89
N GLN A 55 -20.29 4.61 1.83
CA GLN A 55 -19.76 3.51 2.65
C GLN A 55 -18.37 3.84 3.18
N ASN A 56 -18.26 3.85 4.52
CA ASN A 56 -17.00 3.90 5.27
C ASN A 56 -16.01 2.88 4.70
N LEU A 57 -14.70 3.15 4.81
CA LEU A 57 -13.69 2.11 4.64
C LEU A 57 -14.02 0.98 5.65
N GLN A 58 -14.62 -0.12 5.17
CA GLN A 58 -15.12 -1.19 6.06
C GLN A 58 -13.98 -2.01 6.65
N LEU A 59 -12.79 -1.96 6.04
CA LEU A 59 -11.62 -2.75 6.41
C LEU A 59 -11.96 -4.25 6.51
N ASP A 60 -12.81 -4.78 5.65
CA ASP A 60 -13.10 -6.21 5.63
C ASP A 60 -11.84 -7.00 5.27
N HIS A 61 -11.04 -6.50 4.33
CA HIS A 61 -9.78 -7.14 3.99
C HIS A 61 -8.66 -6.13 3.74
N ALA A 62 -7.59 -6.21 4.54
CA ALA A 62 -6.34 -5.50 4.28
C ALA A 62 -5.31 -6.41 3.58
N LEU A 63 -4.67 -5.91 2.53
CA LEU A 63 -3.57 -6.61 1.84
C LEU A 63 -2.25 -5.89 2.12
N VAL A 64 -1.29 -6.60 2.72
CA VAL A 64 0.10 -6.16 2.87
C VAL A 64 0.88 -6.62 1.65
N ALA A 65 1.25 -5.64 0.81
CA ALA A 65 2.14 -5.83 -0.33
C ALA A 65 3.58 -5.88 0.19
N TRP A 66 4.11 -7.10 0.31
CA TRP A 66 5.39 -7.35 0.92
C TRP A 66 6.52 -7.38 -0.10
N LYS A 67 7.64 -6.81 0.32
CA LYS A 67 8.97 -6.97 -0.28
C LYS A 67 9.98 -6.86 0.85
N ASP A 68 11.16 -7.45 0.72
CA ASP A 68 12.16 -7.42 1.79
C ASP A 68 12.93 -6.10 1.91
N THR A 69 12.21 -4.99 2.05
CA THR A 69 12.76 -3.64 2.09
C THR A 69 12.53 -2.99 3.44
N ARG A 70 13.21 -1.87 3.70
CA ARG A 70 13.03 -1.11 4.94
C ARG A 70 11.62 -0.50 5.00
N GLU A 71 11.16 -0.03 3.85
CA GLU A 71 9.92 0.72 3.66
C GLU A 71 8.72 -0.20 3.83
N ALA A 72 8.79 -1.44 3.33
CA ALA A 72 7.73 -2.44 3.55
C ALA A 72 7.64 -2.84 5.03
N ARG A 73 8.77 -3.06 5.71
CA ARG A 73 8.82 -3.29 7.16
C ARG A 73 8.18 -2.13 7.92
N ARG A 74 8.50 -0.89 7.53
CA ARG A 74 7.96 0.32 8.15
C ARG A 74 6.46 0.44 7.93
N ALA A 75 5.99 0.26 6.70
CA ALA A 75 4.57 0.32 6.36
C ALA A 75 3.76 -0.73 7.12
N SER A 76 4.25 -1.97 7.21
CA SER A 76 3.61 -3.03 7.99
C SER A 76 3.51 -2.70 9.49
N ALA A 77 4.57 -2.08 10.06
CA ALA A 77 4.58 -1.64 11.45
C ALA A 77 3.61 -0.47 11.70
N ASP A 78 3.66 0.56 10.84
CA ASP A 78 2.79 1.73 10.94
C ASP A 78 1.30 1.34 10.74
N ALA A 79 1.03 0.30 9.94
CA ALA A 79 -0.31 -0.18 9.68
C ALA A 79 -0.90 -1.08 10.78
N LEU A 80 -0.14 -1.48 11.83
CA LEU A 80 -0.63 -2.38 12.87
C LEU A 80 -2.00 -1.98 13.47
N PRO A 81 -2.29 -0.69 13.78
CA PRO A 81 -3.60 -0.28 14.29
C PRO A 81 -4.73 -0.50 13.28
N LEU A 82 -4.45 -0.33 11.99
CA LEU A 82 -5.40 -0.55 10.90
C LEU A 82 -5.61 -2.04 10.66
N LEU A 83 -4.53 -2.82 10.62
CA LEU A 83 -4.57 -4.27 10.39
C LEU A 83 -5.31 -5.03 11.51
N ARG A 84 -5.28 -4.52 12.76
CA ARG A 84 -6.07 -5.09 13.87
C ARG A 84 -7.58 -4.88 13.72
N GLN A 85 -7.99 -3.83 13.02
CA GLN A 85 -9.41 -3.55 12.75
C GLN A 85 -9.93 -4.36 11.57
N ALA A 86 -9.03 -4.95 10.76
CA ALA A 86 -9.43 -5.65 9.56
C ALA A 86 -9.98 -7.05 9.86
N SER A 87 -11.09 -7.42 9.21
CA SER A 87 -11.70 -8.75 9.38
C SER A 87 -10.80 -9.86 8.81
N ALA A 88 -10.04 -9.55 7.75
CA ALA A 88 -9.04 -10.42 7.14
C ALA A 88 -7.77 -9.65 6.79
N VAL A 89 -6.62 -10.34 6.88
CA VAL A 89 -5.33 -9.79 6.45
C VAL A 89 -4.62 -10.78 5.53
N SER A 90 -4.14 -10.27 4.39
CA SER A 90 -3.29 -11.01 3.45
C SER A 90 -1.88 -10.42 3.45
N VAL A 91 -0.85 -11.26 3.43
CA VAL A 91 0.53 -10.85 3.11
C VAL A 91 0.90 -11.46 1.78
N VAL A 92 1.25 -10.63 0.81
CA VAL A 92 1.53 -11.05 -0.56
C VAL A 92 2.85 -10.49 -1.03
N GLU A 93 3.75 -11.37 -1.46
CA GLU A 93 4.98 -10.99 -2.15
C GLU A 93 4.90 -11.43 -3.61
N ILE A 94 5.18 -10.51 -4.54
CA ILE A 94 5.36 -10.83 -5.96
C ILE A 94 6.87 -10.95 -6.19
N ALA A 95 7.32 -12.10 -6.67
CA ALA A 95 8.74 -12.42 -6.83
C ALA A 95 9.02 -13.09 -8.17
N ASP A 96 10.24 -12.98 -8.66
CA ASP A 96 10.69 -13.73 -9.84
C ASP A 96 10.73 -15.23 -9.53
N GLU A 97 10.66 -16.08 -10.57
CA GLU A 97 10.65 -17.54 -10.44
C GLU A 97 11.80 -18.07 -9.58
N THR A 98 13.00 -17.51 -9.77
CA THR A 98 14.22 -17.91 -9.08
C THR A 98 14.23 -17.55 -7.59
N ASP A 99 13.42 -16.58 -7.17
CA ASP A 99 13.32 -16.09 -5.79
C ASP A 99 12.00 -16.51 -5.11
N LEU A 100 11.10 -17.18 -5.83
CA LEU A 100 9.77 -17.55 -5.34
C LEU A 100 9.80 -18.41 -4.07
N SER A 101 10.78 -19.32 -3.96
CA SER A 101 10.95 -20.15 -2.76
C SER A 101 11.36 -19.32 -1.53
N ALA A 102 12.28 -18.38 -1.71
CA ALA A 102 12.69 -17.49 -0.62
C ALA A 102 11.57 -16.50 -0.27
N ALA A 103 10.81 -16.01 -1.24
CA ALA A 103 9.63 -15.17 -1.02
C ALA A 103 8.58 -15.86 -0.14
N HIS A 104 8.34 -17.16 -0.34
CA HIS A 104 7.45 -17.93 0.54
C HIS A 104 7.94 -17.89 2.00
N MET A 105 9.24 -18.08 2.24
CA MET A 105 9.81 -18.03 3.58
C MET A 105 9.68 -16.64 4.21
N ARG A 106 9.99 -15.59 3.45
CA ARG A 106 9.86 -14.19 3.92
C ARG A 106 8.43 -13.84 4.30
N VAL A 107 7.45 -14.27 3.49
CA VAL A 107 6.03 -14.08 3.80
C VAL A 107 5.62 -14.83 5.06
N VAL A 108 6.12 -16.06 5.28
CA VAL A 108 5.88 -16.82 6.51
C VAL A 108 6.39 -16.07 7.74
N ASP A 109 7.59 -15.48 7.67
CA ASP A 109 8.15 -14.69 8.77
C ASP A 109 7.28 -13.48 9.12
N VAL A 110 6.76 -12.77 8.11
CA VAL A 110 5.88 -11.60 8.31
C VAL A 110 4.53 -12.02 8.89
N VAL A 111 3.94 -13.11 8.41
CA VAL A 111 2.69 -13.66 8.99
C VAL A 111 2.92 -14.03 10.46
N GLN A 112 4.05 -14.66 10.79
CA GLN A 112 4.38 -15.01 12.16
C GLN A 112 4.59 -13.75 13.03
N TRP A 113 5.22 -12.71 12.48
CA TRP A 113 5.38 -11.42 13.14
C TRP A 113 4.04 -10.73 13.40
N LEU A 114 3.14 -10.67 12.41
CA LEU A 114 1.78 -10.14 12.56
C LEU A 114 0.98 -10.89 13.63
N ARG A 115 1.15 -12.21 13.71
CA ARG A 115 0.52 -13.03 14.75
C ARG A 115 0.92 -12.62 16.17
N ARG A 116 2.17 -12.13 16.37
CA ARG A 116 2.64 -11.62 17.68
C ARG A 116 1.98 -10.28 18.05
N HIS A 117 1.32 -9.63 17.10
CA HIS A 117 0.55 -8.41 17.28
C HIS A 117 -0.97 -8.65 17.25
N ASP A 118 -1.40 -9.90 17.46
CA ASP A 118 -2.79 -10.37 17.46
C ASP A 118 -3.52 -10.23 16.12
N ILE A 119 -2.76 -10.20 15.02
CA ILE A 119 -3.29 -10.13 13.66
C ILE A 119 -3.18 -11.49 12.99
N LYS A 120 -4.31 -12.12 12.66
CA LYS A 120 -4.34 -13.37 11.88
C LYS A 120 -4.24 -13.03 10.40
N ALA A 121 -3.12 -13.39 9.78
CA ALA A 121 -2.86 -13.15 8.37
C ALA A 121 -2.65 -14.45 7.58
N GLN A 122 -2.98 -14.42 6.29
CA GLN A 122 -2.66 -15.48 5.33
C GLN A 122 -1.55 -15.01 4.39
N GLY A 123 -0.53 -15.84 4.24
CA GLY A 123 0.65 -15.55 3.43
C GLY A 123 0.62 -16.27 2.09
N SER A 124 1.04 -15.59 1.02
CA SER A 124 1.36 -16.22 -0.26
C SER A 124 2.47 -15.48 -0.99
N ALA A 125 3.35 -16.19 -1.68
CA ALA A 125 4.20 -15.59 -2.71
C ALA A 125 3.72 -16.02 -4.09
N GLN A 126 3.73 -15.10 -5.04
CA GLN A 126 3.31 -15.35 -6.42
C GLN A 126 4.43 -15.00 -7.39
N GLN A 127 4.55 -15.80 -8.43
CA GLN A 127 5.50 -15.52 -9.51
C GLN A 127 5.08 -14.26 -10.27
N SER A 128 6.03 -13.37 -10.53
CA SER A 128 5.82 -12.25 -11.44
C SER A 128 5.67 -12.76 -12.87
N VAL A 129 4.50 -12.54 -13.48
CA VAL A 129 4.25 -12.80 -14.90
C VAL A 129 4.10 -11.46 -15.63
N GLY A 130 5.13 -10.60 -15.51
CA GLY A 130 5.16 -9.27 -16.14
C GLY A 130 5.20 -8.12 -15.13
N ASN A 131 4.16 -7.29 -15.09
CA ASN A 131 4.12 -6.11 -14.23
C ASN A 131 3.70 -6.49 -12.80
N GLU A 132 4.63 -6.39 -11.83
CA GLU A 132 4.39 -6.64 -10.40
C GLU A 132 3.19 -5.86 -9.84
N ALA A 133 2.97 -4.62 -10.31
CA ALA A 133 1.86 -3.78 -9.87
C ALA A 133 0.51 -4.36 -10.28
N MET A 134 0.43 -4.80 -11.54
CA MET A 134 -0.77 -5.38 -12.10
C MET A 134 -1.09 -6.73 -11.45
N ALA A 135 -0.06 -7.53 -11.17
CA ALA A 135 -0.21 -8.77 -10.41
C ALA A 135 -0.77 -8.48 -9.01
N LEU A 136 -0.19 -7.53 -8.29
CA LEU A 136 -0.65 -7.13 -6.95
C LEU A 136 -2.10 -6.60 -6.95
N HIS A 137 -2.47 -5.77 -7.92
CA HIS A 137 -3.85 -5.29 -8.09
C HIS A 137 -4.83 -6.42 -8.41
N THR A 138 -4.40 -7.39 -9.21
CA THR A 138 -5.20 -8.58 -9.52
C THR A 138 -5.47 -9.37 -8.24
N VAL A 139 -4.44 -9.63 -7.44
CA VAL A 139 -4.59 -10.32 -6.15
C VAL A 139 -5.46 -9.52 -5.17
N ALA A 140 -5.29 -8.20 -5.10
CA ALA A 140 -6.12 -7.34 -4.27
C ALA A 140 -7.59 -7.41 -4.67
N ARG A 141 -7.89 -7.43 -5.97
CA ARG A 141 -9.27 -7.59 -6.48
C ARG A 141 -9.83 -8.98 -6.19
N GLU A 142 -9.06 -10.04 -6.45
CA GLU A 142 -9.48 -11.43 -6.21
C GLU A 142 -9.77 -11.70 -4.73
N ARG A 143 -9.03 -11.06 -3.83
CA ARG A 143 -9.23 -11.16 -2.38
C ARG A 143 -10.27 -10.17 -1.84
N GLY A 144 -10.74 -9.22 -2.64
CA GLY A 144 -11.65 -8.18 -2.17
C GLY A 144 -11.00 -7.23 -1.15
N ALA A 145 -9.70 -6.95 -1.28
CA ALA A 145 -8.98 -6.08 -0.35
C ALA A 145 -9.50 -4.64 -0.41
N ASP A 146 -9.92 -4.02 0.70
CA ASP A 146 -10.35 -2.61 0.72
C ASP A 146 -9.18 -1.64 0.71
N VAL A 147 -8.04 -2.10 1.23
CA VAL A 147 -6.83 -1.30 1.39
C VAL A 147 -5.58 -2.12 1.11
N ILE A 148 -4.63 -1.51 0.39
CA ILE A 148 -3.29 -2.06 0.17
C ILE A 148 -2.30 -1.32 1.07
N VAL A 149 -1.59 -2.04 1.93
CA VAL A 149 -0.46 -1.55 2.73
C VAL A 149 0.83 -1.83 1.98
N ALA A 150 1.63 -0.80 1.69
CA ALA A 150 2.88 -0.97 0.93
C ALA A 150 3.97 0.00 1.37
N GLY A 151 5.23 -0.43 1.28
CA GLY A 151 6.38 0.48 1.38
C GLY A 151 6.50 1.35 0.12
N ALA A 152 6.82 2.62 0.29
CA ALA A 152 7.09 3.53 -0.83
C ALA A 152 8.59 3.78 -0.99
N TYR A 153 9.09 3.79 -2.23
CA TYR A 153 10.46 4.17 -2.60
C TYR A 153 11.61 3.23 -2.14
N GLY A 154 11.35 1.94 -1.91
CA GLY A 154 12.32 0.99 -1.36
C GLY A 154 13.35 0.35 -2.30
N HIS A 155 13.69 0.97 -3.44
CA HIS A 155 14.78 0.49 -4.31
C HIS A 155 15.73 1.62 -4.71
N SER A 156 17.00 1.27 -4.86
CA SER A 156 18.16 2.06 -5.28
C SER A 156 18.07 2.63 -6.70
N ARG A 157 16.94 3.24 -7.06
CA ARG A 157 16.77 4.11 -8.22
C ARG A 157 16.32 5.50 -7.78
N LEU A 158 17.03 5.99 -6.77
CA LEU A 158 16.93 7.34 -6.22
C LEU A 158 17.48 8.41 -7.18
N ARG A 159 17.39 8.24 -8.51
CA ARG A 159 17.91 9.28 -9.42
C ARG A 159 17.35 9.39 -10.84
N GLU A 160 16.59 8.44 -11.34
CA GLU A 160 15.88 8.63 -12.62
C GLU A 160 14.38 8.43 -12.42
N TRP A 161 13.73 9.57 -12.18
CA TRP A 161 12.31 9.85 -12.44
C TRP A 161 11.26 9.02 -11.67
N VAL A 162 10.51 9.75 -10.83
CA VAL A 162 9.05 9.64 -10.70
C VAL A 162 8.53 8.24 -10.42
N LEU A 163 8.39 7.90 -9.12
CA LEU A 163 7.55 6.81 -8.60
C LEU A 163 7.78 5.46 -9.31
N GLY A 164 8.51 4.52 -8.69
CA GLY A 164 8.60 3.15 -9.22
C GLY A 164 7.22 2.67 -9.67
N GLY A 165 7.11 2.12 -10.89
CA GLY A 165 5.83 1.93 -11.60
C GLY A 165 4.75 1.30 -10.73
N VAL A 166 5.13 0.39 -9.83
CA VAL A 166 4.25 -0.23 -8.82
C VAL A 166 3.66 0.77 -7.81
N THR A 167 4.49 1.59 -7.17
CA THR A 167 4.00 2.60 -6.21
C THR A 167 3.22 3.70 -6.93
N ARG A 168 3.61 4.07 -8.16
CA ARG A 168 2.82 4.99 -8.99
C ARG A 168 1.45 4.40 -9.29
N ASP A 169 1.39 3.17 -9.79
CA ASP A 169 0.14 2.52 -10.16
C ASP A 169 -0.70 2.19 -8.92
N LEU A 170 -0.12 1.88 -7.76
CA LEU A 170 -0.84 1.70 -6.50
C LEU A 170 -1.41 3.02 -5.94
N LEU A 171 -0.63 4.11 -6.02
CA LEU A 171 -1.06 5.43 -5.53
C LEU A 171 -2.00 6.15 -6.50
N LEU A 172 -1.90 5.85 -7.80
CA LEU A 172 -2.73 6.44 -8.86
C LEU A 172 -3.89 5.54 -9.29
N SER A 173 -3.97 4.28 -8.81
CA SER A 173 -5.13 3.44 -9.08
C SER A 173 -6.35 4.02 -8.38
N ALA A 174 -7.26 4.51 -9.20
CA ALA A 174 -8.40 5.34 -8.86
C ALA A 174 -9.50 4.68 -8.02
N ASN A 175 -9.36 3.40 -7.66
CA ASN A 175 -10.50 2.58 -7.21
C ASN A 175 -10.32 1.91 -5.83
N ARG A 176 -9.19 2.11 -5.13
CA ARG A 176 -8.95 1.48 -3.80
C ARG A 176 -8.11 2.36 -2.88
N CYS A 177 -8.26 2.18 -1.57
CA CYS A 177 -7.39 2.85 -0.61
C CYS A 177 -5.98 2.27 -0.62
N SER A 178 -4.97 3.11 -0.42
CA SER A 178 -3.57 2.68 -0.27
C SER A 178 -2.96 3.33 0.96
N PHE A 179 -2.40 2.52 1.85
CA PHE A 179 -1.65 2.93 3.03
C PHE A 179 -0.17 2.77 2.75
N VAL A 180 0.59 3.86 2.79
CA VAL A 180 2.01 3.85 2.43
C VAL A 180 2.89 4.51 3.47
N SER A 181 4.11 4.01 3.59
CA SER A 181 5.14 4.58 4.48
C SER A 181 6.53 4.54 3.83
N HIS A 182 7.40 5.43 4.29
CA HIS A 182 8.79 5.57 3.85
C HIS A 182 9.73 5.55 5.07
#